data_AF-G7NKN1-F1
#
_entry.id   AF-G7NKN1-F1
#
_cell.length_a   1.000
_cell.length_b   1.000
_cell.length_c   1.000
_cell.angle_alpha   90.00
_cell.angle_beta   90.00
_cell.angle_gamma   90.00
#
_symmetry.space_group_name_H-M   'P 1'
#
loop_
_entity.id
_entity.type
_entity.pdbx_description
1 polymer ?
#
loop_
_entity_poly.entity_id
_entity_poly.type
_entity_poly.pdbx_seq_one_letter_code
_entity_poly.pdbx_strand_id
1 'polypeptide(L)'
;MNGRSLIGGAGDACHGPVWKDPFGTRAGEAARRGITRLNLALADGSQEQEPEEETAMEDSPTMVRVDMGENQVSPCKGRRCFPKALGYVTGDMKELANWLKDKPAVLQFIDWILRGISQVVFVNNPISGILILVGLLFQNPWWALTGWLGTVVSTLTALLLSQDSRCRPVFNCDTCRGSRSLSGVPNPCTGDRYQSVACLWELGRTAGERSLTASGLYGYNATLVGILMAVFSDKGDYFWWLLLPVCAMSMTCPIFSSALNSVLSKWDLPVFTLPFNMALSMYLSATGHYNPFFPGKLVTPVTTAPNISWSDLSALELLKSIPVGVGQIYGCDNPWTGGIFLGAILLSSPLMCLHAAIGSLLGTAAGLSLSAPFEDIYFGLWGFNSSLACIAMGGMFVALTWQTHLLALGCALFTAYLGVGMANVMARIGLPACTWPFCLATLLFLMMTTKNSSIYKMPLSKVTYPEENRIYYLQARKRMVESPL
;
A
#
# COMPACT_ATOMS: atom_id res chain seq x y z
N MET A 1 1.85 -35.65 -54.26
CA MET A 1 1.90 -37.09 -54.63
C MET A 1 2.70 -37.82 -53.57
N ASN A 2 2.13 -38.93 -53.06
CA ASN A 2 2.63 -39.90 -52.06
C ASN A 2 2.84 -39.38 -50.62
N GLY A 3 2.15 -39.78 -49.56
CA GLY A 3 1.21 -40.89 -49.32
C GLY A 3 1.82 -41.99 -48.46
N ARG A 4 1.40 -42.12 -47.19
CA ARG A 4 1.04 -43.41 -46.56
C ARG A 4 0.33 -43.25 -45.22
N SER A 5 -0.85 -43.87 -45.19
CA SER A 5 -1.80 -44.06 -44.08
C SER A 5 -1.47 -45.36 -43.34
N LEU A 6 -1.76 -45.41 -42.04
CA LEU A 6 -2.19 -46.63 -41.35
C LEU A 6 -3.31 -46.27 -40.37
N ILE A 7 -4.50 -46.79 -40.67
CA ILE A 7 -5.68 -46.84 -39.80
C ILE A 7 -5.82 -48.29 -39.30
N GLY A 8 -6.17 -48.43 -38.01
CA GLY A 8 -6.78 -49.61 -37.40
C GLY A 8 -6.74 -49.45 -35.88
N GLY A 9 -7.78 -49.64 -35.08
CA GLY A 9 -9.19 -49.98 -35.26
C GLY A 9 -9.82 -50.09 -33.87
N ALA A 10 -11.01 -49.52 -33.71
CA ALA A 10 -12.07 -49.71 -32.71
C ALA A 10 -11.78 -50.08 -31.23
N GLY A 11 -12.35 -49.30 -30.31
CA GLY A 11 -12.63 -49.72 -28.92
C GLY A 11 -13.36 -48.63 -28.13
N ASP A 12 -14.66 -48.82 -27.88
CA ASP A 12 -15.52 -48.00 -27.04
C ASP A 12 -14.97 -47.78 -25.62
N ALA A 13 -15.02 -46.54 -25.12
CA ALA A 13 -15.03 -46.27 -23.67
C ALA A 13 -15.70 -44.93 -23.35
N CYS A 14 -16.81 -44.99 -22.62
CA CYS A 14 -17.44 -43.86 -21.96
C CYS A 14 -16.47 -43.16 -20.99
N HIS A 15 -16.32 -41.84 -21.08
CA HIS A 15 -15.71 -41.05 -20.03
C HIS A 15 -16.78 -40.60 -19.02
N GLY A 16 -16.81 -41.28 -17.87
CA GLY A 16 -17.51 -40.81 -16.68
C GLY A 16 -16.79 -39.62 -16.02
N PRO A 17 -17.48 -38.86 -15.16
CA PRO A 17 -16.89 -37.73 -14.46
C PRO A 17 -15.92 -38.20 -13.39
N VAL A 18 -14.66 -37.79 -13.52
CA VAL A 18 -13.63 -37.93 -12.50
C VAL A 18 -13.68 -36.67 -11.64
N TRP A 19 -14.44 -36.71 -10.55
CA TRP A 19 -14.04 -36.30 -9.19
C TRP A 19 -15.26 -36.28 -8.26
N LYS A 20 -15.16 -37.04 -7.15
CA LYS A 20 -16.17 -37.15 -6.09
C LYS A 20 -15.83 -36.17 -4.96
N ASP A 21 -16.87 -35.48 -4.51
CA ASP A 21 -16.91 -34.59 -3.34
C ASP A 21 -16.64 -35.35 -2.02
N PRO A 22 -15.74 -34.90 -1.13
CA PRO A 22 -15.48 -35.56 0.16
C PRO A 22 -16.48 -35.22 1.27
N PHE A 23 -17.46 -34.33 1.07
CA PHE A 23 -18.39 -33.96 2.15
C PHE A 23 -19.85 -34.17 1.78
N GLY A 24 -20.37 -35.33 2.21
CA GLY A 24 -21.78 -35.69 2.09
C GLY A 24 -22.75 -34.71 2.77
N THR A 25 -23.95 -34.63 2.17
CA THR A 25 -25.26 -34.03 2.53
C THR A 25 -25.56 -33.65 4.00
N ARG A 26 -24.71 -32.85 4.67
CA ARG A 26 -25.04 -32.19 5.95
C ARG A 26 -24.88 -30.66 5.97
N ALA A 27 -24.52 -30.05 4.85
CA ALA A 27 -24.45 -28.59 4.73
C ALA A 27 -25.83 -27.92 4.51
N GLY A 28 -26.80 -28.65 3.93
CA GLY A 28 -28.12 -28.11 3.60
C GLY A 28 -29.06 -27.87 4.79
N GLU A 29 -28.91 -28.62 5.88
CA GLU A 29 -29.78 -28.50 7.07
C GLU A 29 -29.36 -27.37 8.02
N ALA A 30 -28.06 -27.04 8.06
CA ALA A 30 -27.55 -25.94 8.89
C ALA A 30 -27.97 -24.56 8.33
N ALA A 31 -27.99 -24.42 7.01
CA ALA A 31 -28.41 -23.19 6.34
C ALA A 31 -29.91 -22.88 6.53
N ARG A 32 -30.77 -23.90 6.52
CA ARG A 32 -32.21 -23.71 6.77
C ARG A 32 -32.52 -23.29 8.21
N ARG A 33 -31.83 -23.86 9.22
CA ARG A 33 -32.03 -23.47 10.63
C ARG A 33 -31.53 -22.06 10.95
N GLY A 34 -30.49 -21.59 10.25
CA GLY A 34 -29.97 -20.22 10.40
C GLY A 34 -30.93 -19.16 9.88
N ILE A 35 -31.56 -19.40 8.73
CA ILE A 35 -32.48 -18.45 8.09
C ILE A 35 -33.79 -18.28 8.88
N THR A 36 -34.31 -19.36 9.49
CA THR A 36 -35.54 -19.27 10.31
C THR A 36 -35.33 -18.45 11.59
N ARG A 37 -34.11 -18.47 12.18
CA ARG A 37 -33.79 -17.66 13.37
C ARG A 37 -33.61 -16.17 13.06
N LEU A 38 -33.22 -15.82 11.83
CA LEU A 38 -33.04 -14.42 11.42
C LEU A 38 -34.40 -13.72 11.18
N ASN A 39 -35.37 -14.42 10.60
CA ASN A 39 -36.71 -13.87 10.34
C ASN A 39 -37.53 -13.67 11.62
N LEU A 40 -37.25 -14.44 12.68
CA LEU A 40 -37.92 -14.31 13.99
C LEU A 40 -37.37 -13.15 14.83
N ALA A 41 -36.15 -12.67 14.54
CA ALA A 41 -35.52 -11.54 15.22
C ALA A 41 -35.84 -10.18 14.58
N LEU A 42 -36.47 -10.16 13.40
CA LEU A 42 -36.79 -8.94 12.63
C LEU A 42 -38.29 -8.59 12.65
N ALA A 43 -39.11 -9.33 13.40
CA ALA A 43 -40.57 -9.16 13.43
C ALA A 43 -41.12 -8.54 14.73
N ASP A 44 -40.26 -8.10 15.67
CA ASP A 44 -40.69 -7.67 17.00
C ASP A 44 -40.28 -6.21 17.32
N GLY A 45 -41.27 -5.31 17.25
CA GLY A 45 -41.35 -4.00 17.94
C GLY A 45 -40.48 -2.84 17.40
N SER A 46 -40.95 -1.59 17.30
CA SER A 46 -42.22 -0.97 17.73
C SER A 46 -42.32 0.47 17.18
N GLN A 47 -43.55 0.89 16.88
CA GLN A 47 -44.00 2.19 16.38
C GLN A 47 -44.06 3.31 17.46
N GLU A 48 -44.44 4.52 17.00
CA GLU A 48 -45.02 5.69 17.71
C GLU A 48 -44.03 6.73 18.26
N GLN A 49 -44.25 8.06 18.24
CA GLN A 49 -45.29 9.00 17.76
C GLN A 49 -44.67 10.43 17.88
N GLU A 50 -45.04 11.38 17.00
CA GLU A 50 -44.89 12.84 17.25
C GLU A 50 -46.08 13.36 18.09
N PRO A 51 -45.93 14.48 18.84
CA PRO A 51 -46.62 15.71 18.42
C PRO A 51 -45.96 17.06 18.80
N GLU A 52 -46.26 18.05 17.93
CA GLU A 52 -46.65 19.48 18.07
C GLU A 52 -46.14 20.47 19.16
N GLU A 53 -46.16 21.74 18.75
CA GLU A 53 -45.73 23.02 19.35
C GLU A 53 -46.41 23.44 20.67
N GLU A 54 -45.70 24.24 21.49
CA GLU A 54 -46.28 25.44 22.12
C GLU A 54 -45.21 26.48 22.52
N THR A 55 -45.51 27.76 22.29
CA THR A 55 -44.72 28.97 22.59
C THR A 55 -45.02 29.54 23.98
N ALA A 56 -44.00 30.03 24.71
CA ALA A 56 -44.13 31.17 25.64
C ALA A 56 -42.76 31.78 26.04
N MET A 57 -42.67 33.12 26.01
CA MET A 57 -41.59 33.94 26.57
C MET A 57 -41.73 34.09 28.09
N GLU A 58 -40.62 34.22 28.84
CA GLU A 58 -40.28 35.47 29.59
C GLU A 58 -38.98 35.34 30.45
N ASP A 59 -38.27 36.47 30.46
CA ASP A 59 -37.35 37.06 31.45
C ASP A 59 -36.01 36.44 31.92
N SER A 60 -34.96 37.27 31.70
CA SER A 60 -33.63 37.30 32.32
C SER A 60 -33.63 38.24 33.56
N PRO A 61 -32.52 38.46 34.29
CA PRO A 61 -31.35 37.62 34.56
C PRO A 61 -31.02 37.57 36.08
N THR A 62 -30.17 36.64 36.53
CA THR A 62 -29.45 36.86 37.81
C THR A 62 -28.03 36.33 37.72
N MET A 63 -27.08 37.25 37.94
CA MET A 63 -25.65 36.99 38.04
C MET A 63 -25.35 35.92 39.09
N VAL A 64 -24.56 34.91 38.71
CA VAL A 64 -23.74 34.15 39.65
C VAL A 64 -22.34 33.99 39.06
N ARG A 65 -21.36 34.29 39.92
CA ARG A 65 -19.91 34.33 39.69
C ARG A 65 -19.38 33.12 38.91
N VAL A 66 -18.53 33.39 37.93
CA VAL A 66 -17.65 32.37 37.30
C VAL A 66 -16.37 32.32 38.11
N ASP A 67 -16.24 31.29 38.96
CA ASP A 67 -14.95 30.89 39.50
C ASP A 67 -14.22 30.04 38.44
N MET A 68 -12.97 30.41 38.17
CA MET A 68 -12.01 29.59 37.43
C MET A 68 -11.74 28.31 38.21
N GLY A 69 -12.24 27.19 37.70
CA GLY A 69 -11.87 25.85 38.14
C GLY A 69 -11.44 25.01 36.93
N GLU A 70 -10.17 24.62 36.92
CA GLU A 70 -9.61 23.65 35.99
C GLU A 70 -10.43 22.35 36.03
N ASN A 71 -11.26 22.11 35.01
CA ASN A 71 -11.95 20.84 34.86
C ASN A 71 -11.21 19.97 33.83
N GLN A 72 -10.47 19.00 34.37
CA GLN A 72 -9.98 17.84 33.65
C GLN A 72 -11.16 17.13 32.96
N VAL A 73 -11.22 17.22 31.63
CA VAL A 73 -12.17 16.47 30.82
C VAL A 73 -11.74 15.01 30.82
N SER A 74 -12.46 14.20 31.59
CA SER A 74 -12.40 12.74 31.57
C SER A 74 -12.91 12.23 30.21
N PRO A 75 -12.22 11.31 29.52
CA PRO A 75 -12.70 10.81 28.24
C PRO A 75 -13.86 9.82 28.46
N CYS A 76 -15.01 10.14 27.87
CA CYS A 76 -16.20 9.29 27.82
C CYS A 76 -15.85 7.89 27.30
N LYS A 77 -15.92 6.89 28.19
CA LYS A 77 -15.77 5.46 27.88
C LYS A 77 -17.03 4.93 27.20
N GLY A 78 -17.08 5.02 25.87
CA GLY A 78 -17.89 4.10 25.06
C GLY A 78 -17.18 2.74 24.97
N ARG A 79 -17.49 1.81 25.88
CA ARG A 79 -16.93 0.44 25.86
C ARG A 79 -17.48 -0.35 24.65
N ARG A 80 -16.69 -0.45 23.57
CA ARG A 80 -16.57 -1.71 22.83
C ARG A 80 -15.34 -2.41 23.37
N CYS A 81 -15.52 -3.60 23.94
CA CYS A 81 -14.43 -4.41 24.48
C CYS A 81 -13.64 -5.01 23.31
N PHE A 82 -12.83 -4.18 22.64
CA PHE A 82 -11.81 -4.69 21.75
C PHE A 82 -10.79 -5.45 22.62
N PRO A 83 -10.47 -6.71 22.30
CA PRO A 83 -9.49 -7.45 23.07
C PRO A 83 -8.16 -6.69 23.04
N LYS A 84 -7.57 -6.44 24.21
CA LYS A 84 -6.36 -5.60 24.37
C LYS A 84 -5.26 -5.97 23.38
N ALA A 85 -5.09 -7.27 23.11
CA ALA A 85 -4.11 -7.80 22.15
C ALA A 85 -4.29 -7.27 20.72
N LEU A 86 -5.51 -7.01 20.26
CA LEU A 86 -5.74 -6.49 18.92
C LEU A 86 -5.26 -5.04 18.79
N GLY A 87 -5.39 -4.23 19.86
CA GLY A 87 -4.89 -2.86 19.88
C GLY A 87 -3.37 -2.74 19.72
N TYR A 88 -2.61 -3.73 20.18
CA TYR A 88 -1.15 -3.79 20.01
C TYR A 88 -0.72 -4.10 18.56
N VAL A 89 -1.60 -4.74 17.80
CA VAL A 89 -1.33 -5.24 16.44
C VAL A 89 -1.86 -4.31 15.36
N THR A 90 -2.85 -3.46 15.68
CA THR A 90 -3.46 -2.51 14.74
C THR A 90 -2.62 -1.25 14.48
N GLY A 91 -2.88 -0.56 13.38
CA GLY A 91 -2.21 0.68 13.00
C GLY A 91 -0.71 0.49 12.74
N ASP A 92 0.09 1.51 13.07
CA ASP A 92 1.54 1.54 12.79
C ASP A 92 2.41 0.72 13.77
N MET A 93 1.80 0.07 14.77
CA MET A 93 2.49 -0.66 15.84
C MET A 93 3.65 0.14 16.49
N LYS A 94 3.37 1.38 16.91
CA LYS A 94 4.37 2.30 17.50
C LYS A 94 4.98 1.74 18.80
N GLU A 95 4.20 0.98 19.57
CA GLU A 95 4.67 0.36 20.82
C GLU A 95 5.70 -0.74 20.57
N LEU A 96 5.47 -1.58 19.55
CA LEU A 96 6.45 -2.57 19.11
C LEU A 96 7.73 -1.89 18.62
N ALA A 97 7.60 -0.84 17.79
CA ALA A 97 8.76 -0.07 17.32
C ALA A 97 9.57 0.52 18.48
N ASN A 98 8.91 1.03 19.53
CA ASN A 98 9.57 1.53 20.72
C ASN A 98 10.26 0.41 21.52
N TRP A 99 9.62 -0.74 21.67
CA TRP A 99 10.20 -1.89 22.38
C TRP A 99 11.41 -2.50 21.64
N LEU A 100 11.42 -2.47 20.31
CA LEU A 100 12.53 -2.97 19.50
C LEU A 100 13.81 -2.13 19.58
N LYS A 101 13.73 -0.87 20.04
CA LYS A 101 14.88 0.05 20.11
C LYS A 101 16.03 -0.52 20.94
N ASP A 102 15.71 -1.22 22.03
CA ASP A 102 16.67 -1.79 22.96
C ASP A 102 17.03 -3.25 22.63
N LYS A 103 16.61 -3.76 21.47
CA LYS A 103 16.77 -5.18 21.07
C LYS A 103 17.89 -5.35 20.04
N PRO A 104 18.38 -6.59 19.84
CA PRO A 104 19.44 -6.88 18.88
C PRO A 104 19.19 -6.31 17.48
N ALA A 105 20.29 -5.88 16.87
CA ALA A 105 20.40 -5.33 15.53
C ALA A 105 19.53 -6.02 14.48
N VAL A 106 19.65 -7.34 14.47
CA VAL A 106 19.02 -8.20 13.47
C VAL A 106 17.49 -8.13 13.57
N LEU A 107 16.95 -8.02 14.78
CA LEU A 107 15.50 -7.89 14.97
C LEU A 107 14.98 -6.56 14.46
N GLN A 108 15.72 -5.46 14.68
CA GLN A 108 15.36 -4.15 14.13
C GLN A 108 15.40 -4.17 12.60
N PHE A 109 16.43 -4.79 12.02
CA PHE A 109 16.56 -4.90 10.58
C PHE A 109 15.41 -5.72 9.95
N ILE A 110 15.01 -6.83 10.59
CA ILE A 110 13.85 -7.62 10.16
C ILE A 110 12.55 -6.79 10.23
N ASP A 111 12.34 -6.02 11.31
CA ASP A 111 11.18 -5.11 11.43
C ASP A 111 11.15 -4.08 10.28
N TRP A 112 12.30 -3.48 9.94
CA TRP A 112 12.39 -2.53 8.83
C TRP A 112 12.08 -3.17 7.47
N ILE A 113 12.52 -4.41 7.24
CA ILE A 113 12.18 -5.15 6.01
C ILE A 113 10.68 -5.44 5.95
N LEU A 114 10.08 -5.94 7.02
CA LEU A 114 8.66 -6.26 7.06
C LEU A 114 7.78 -5.03 6.88
N ARG A 115 8.13 -3.92 7.54
CA ARG A 115 7.49 -2.61 7.30
C ARG A 115 7.71 -2.15 5.86
N GLY A 116 8.89 -2.36 5.30
CA GLY A 116 9.18 -2.07 3.89
C GLY A 116 8.29 -2.86 2.93
N ILE A 117 7.98 -4.13 3.21
CA ILE A 117 7.04 -4.91 2.40
C ILE A 117 5.62 -4.33 2.51
N SER A 118 5.14 -4.02 3.71
CA SER A 118 3.79 -3.48 3.89
C SER A 118 3.59 -2.06 3.35
N GLN A 119 4.66 -1.26 3.27
CA GLN A 119 4.61 0.12 2.80
C GLN A 119 4.24 0.26 1.31
N VAL A 120 4.30 -0.82 0.52
CA VAL A 120 3.81 -0.81 -0.86
C VAL A 120 2.33 -0.40 -0.93
N VAL A 121 1.54 -0.74 0.08
CA VAL A 121 0.12 -0.32 0.24
C VAL A 121 -0.06 0.76 1.31
N PHE A 122 0.99 1.54 1.58
CA PHE A 122 1.06 2.62 2.59
C PHE A 122 0.88 2.18 4.04
N VAL A 123 1.01 0.87 4.33
CA VAL A 123 0.87 0.34 5.68
C VAL A 123 2.24 0.28 6.35
N ASN A 124 2.35 0.81 7.56
CA ASN A 124 3.57 0.75 8.37
C ASN A 124 3.43 -0.29 9.49
N ASN A 125 3.25 -1.56 9.16
CA ASN A 125 2.96 -2.62 10.12
C ASN A 125 3.72 -3.92 9.77
N PRO A 126 4.63 -4.40 10.65
CA PRO A 126 5.42 -5.59 10.36
C PRO A 126 4.58 -6.87 10.28
N ILE A 127 3.47 -6.98 11.01
CA ILE A 127 2.57 -8.14 10.96
C ILE A 127 1.81 -8.16 9.63
N SER A 128 1.34 -7.00 9.16
CA SER A 128 0.81 -6.87 7.80
C SER A 128 1.86 -7.26 6.76
N GLY A 129 3.13 -6.88 6.96
CA GLY A 129 4.25 -7.30 6.12
C GLY A 129 4.44 -8.81 6.05
N ILE A 130 4.32 -9.52 7.19
CA ILE A 130 4.36 -10.98 7.25
C ILE A 130 3.19 -11.59 6.47
N LEU A 131 1.97 -11.08 6.67
CA LEU A 131 0.79 -11.57 5.94
C LEU A 131 0.93 -11.36 4.43
N ILE A 132 1.47 -10.22 4.00
CA ILE A 132 1.77 -9.97 2.59
C ILE A 132 2.84 -10.95 2.08
N LEU A 133 3.89 -11.20 2.85
CA LEU A 133 4.90 -12.19 2.46
C LEU A 133 4.31 -13.61 2.33
N VAL A 134 3.39 -14.01 3.21
CA VAL A 134 2.64 -15.28 3.09
C VAL A 134 1.79 -15.30 1.82
N GLY A 135 1.10 -14.21 1.49
CA GLY A 135 0.37 -14.09 0.23
C GLY A 135 1.27 -14.19 -1.00
N LEU A 136 2.45 -13.57 -0.97
CA LEU A 136 3.45 -13.70 -2.04
C LEU A 136 3.97 -15.12 -2.17
N LEU A 137 4.23 -15.83 -1.06
CA LEU A 137 4.62 -17.24 -1.07
C LEU A 137 3.51 -18.13 -1.64
N PHE A 138 2.24 -17.81 -1.35
CA PHE A 138 1.08 -18.53 -1.89
C PHE A 138 0.87 -18.27 -3.39
N GLN A 139 1.25 -17.08 -3.87
CA GLN A 139 1.27 -16.77 -5.30
C GLN A 139 2.41 -17.52 -6.00
N ASN A 140 3.66 -17.22 -5.62
CA ASN A 140 4.84 -17.81 -6.21
C ASN A 140 6.06 -17.60 -5.26
N PRO A 141 6.67 -18.67 -4.73
CA PRO A 141 7.84 -18.55 -3.87
C PRO A 141 9.05 -17.86 -4.50
N TRP A 142 9.22 -17.95 -5.82
CA TRP A 142 10.29 -17.26 -6.53
C TRP A 142 10.10 -15.74 -6.48
N TRP A 143 8.87 -15.25 -6.67
CA TRP A 143 8.56 -13.82 -6.63
C TRP A 143 8.69 -13.28 -5.20
N ALA A 144 8.29 -14.07 -4.20
CA ALA A 144 8.50 -13.75 -2.81
C ALA A 144 10.00 -13.60 -2.47
N LEU A 145 10.84 -14.51 -2.98
CA LEU A 145 12.29 -14.47 -2.78
C LEU A 145 12.92 -13.23 -3.43
N THR A 146 12.61 -12.94 -4.69
CA THR A 146 13.19 -11.77 -5.39
C THR A 146 12.70 -10.46 -4.79
N GLY A 147 11.42 -10.37 -4.40
CA GLY A 147 10.86 -9.24 -3.68
C GLY A 147 11.55 -8.99 -2.35
N TRP A 148 11.67 -10.03 -1.51
CA TRP A 148 12.36 -9.95 -0.23
C TRP A 148 13.84 -9.55 -0.38
N LEU A 149 14.55 -10.16 -1.36
CA LEU A 149 15.93 -9.81 -1.68
C LEU A 149 16.04 -8.32 -2.06
N GLY A 150 15.13 -7.83 -2.89
CA GLY A 150 15.09 -6.42 -3.27
C GLY A 150 14.94 -5.50 -2.06
N THR A 151 14.01 -5.80 -1.15
CA THR A 151 13.83 -5.04 0.09
C THR A 151 15.12 -5.02 0.92
N VAL A 152 15.74 -6.19 1.14
CA VAL A 152 17.00 -6.32 1.92
C VAL A 152 18.11 -5.47 1.31
N VAL A 153 18.37 -5.61 0.00
CA VAL A 153 19.44 -4.88 -0.69
C VAL A 153 19.20 -3.37 -0.65
N SER A 154 17.96 -2.94 -0.81
CA SER A 154 17.62 -1.51 -0.79
C SER A 154 17.76 -0.90 0.61
N THR A 155 17.32 -1.59 1.65
CA THR A 155 17.49 -1.15 3.04
C THR A 155 18.98 -1.09 3.41
N LEU A 156 19.78 -2.08 3.01
CA LEU A 156 21.23 -2.04 3.19
C LEU A 156 21.87 -0.87 2.44
N THR A 157 21.45 -0.62 1.20
CA THR A 157 21.95 0.50 0.40
C THR A 157 21.59 1.85 1.01
N ALA A 158 20.39 2.01 1.58
CA ALA A 158 19.98 3.22 2.27
C ALA A 158 20.85 3.48 3.53
N LEU A 159 21.23 2.43 4.25
CA LEU A 159 22.16 2.51 5.38
C LEU A 159 23.58 2.89 4.91
N LEU A 160 24.07 2.26 3.83
CA LEU A 160 25.39 2.57 3.24
C LEU A 160 25.47 4.02 2.77
N LEU A 161 24.42 4.52 2.11
CA LEU A 161 24.34 5.88 1.61
C LEU A 161 24.00 6.92 2.69
N SER A 162 23.91 6.52 3.97
CA SER A 162 23.60 7.38 5.12
C SER A 162 22.41 8.31 4.88
N GLN A 163 21.38 7.81 4.18
CA GLN A 163 20.25 8.61 3.67
C GLN A 163 19.44 9.30 4.77
N ASP A 164 19.68 8.89 6.01
CA ASP A 164 18.99 9.38 7.19
C ASP A 164 19.81 10.37 8.04
N SER A 165 20.82 11.00 7.46
CA SER A 165 21.59 12.05 8.12
C SER A 165 20.91 13.44 8.07
N ARG A 166 19.56 13.51 7.98
CA ARG A 166 18.83 14.79 8.05
C ARG A 166 18.76 15.39 9.46
N CYS A 167 19.30 14.69 10.44
CA CYS A 167 20.02 15.35 11.52
C CYS A 167 21.51 15.42 11.13
N ARG A 168 21.88 16.38 10.28
CA ARG A 168 23.27 16.86 10.38
C ARG A 168 23.36 17.41 11.81
N PRO A 169 24.28 16.95 12.67
CA PRO A 169 24.63 17.78 13.79
C PRO A 169 25.03 19.12 13.16
N VAL A 170 24.28 20.17 13.47
CA VAL A 170 24.83 21.52 13.40
C VAL A 170 25.94 21.50 14.44
N PHE A 171 27.12 21.01 14.05
CA PHE A 171 28.35 21.41 14.70
C PHE A 171 28.50 22.88 14.34
N ASN A 172 27.76 23.71 15.08
CA ASN A 172 28.08 25.11 15.22
C ASN A 172 29.43 25.10 15.94
N CYS A 173 30.50 25.03 15.16
CA CYS A 173 31.87 25.08 15.62
C CYS A 173 32.26 26.55 15.93
N ASP A 174 31.36 27.30 16.56
CA ASP A 174 31.61 28.66 17.02
C ASP A 174 31.97 28.69 18.51
N THR A 175 31.84 27.56 19.22
CA THR A 175 32.25 27.45 20.63
C THR A 175 33.69 26.94 20.81
N CYS A 176 34.38 26.54 19.74
CA CYS A 176 35.78 26.06 19.82
C CYS A 176 36.84 27.14 19.53
N ARG A 177 36.46 28.42 19.53
CA ARG A 177 37.41 29.55 19.46
C ARG A 177 37.55 30.22 20.83
N GLY A 178 37.95 29.46 21.85
CA GLY A 178 38.08 30.05 23.19
C GLY A 178 38.46 29.11 24.32
N SER A 179 39.32 28.11 24.13
CA SER A 179 39.87 27.37 25.27
C SER A 179 41.27 26.85 24.93
N ARG A 180 42.29 27.56 25.40
CA ARG A 180 43.65 27.04 25.45
C ARG A 180 43.68 25.86 26.44
N SER A 181 44.13 24.71 25.95
CA SER A 181 45.06 23.79 26.61
C SER A 181 44.99 23.76 28.15
N LEU A 182 44.31 22.76 28.71
CA LEU A 182 44.72 22.07 29.94
C LEU A 182 43.90 20.78 30.10
N SER A 183 44.60 19.69 30.44
CA SER A 183 44.14 18.33 30.72
C SER A 183 43.91 17.40 29.52
N GLY A 184 44.68 16.29 29.52
CA GLY A 184 44.79 15.32 28.44
C GLY A 184 43.60 14.38 28.33
N VAL A 185 42.58 14.82 27.60
CA VAL A 185 41.54 13.95 27.04
C VAL A 185 41.90 13.67 25.58
N PRO A 186 41.97 12.40 25.12
CA PRO A 186 42.28 12.12 23.73
C PRO A 186 41.17 12.65 22.80
N ASN A 187 41.58 13.45 21.82
CA ASN A 187 40.74 13.92 20.71
C ASN A 187 40.11 12.71 19.99
N PRO A 188 38.78 12.64 19.79
CA PRO A 188 38.16 11.53 19.05
C PRO A 188 38.42 11.57 17.54
N CYS A 189 39.04 12.65 17.03
CA CYS A 189 39.12 12.94 15.60
C CYS A 189 40.36 12.38 14.89
N THR A 190 41.15 11.52 15.52
CA THR A 190 42.31 10.89 14.87
C THR A 190 42.27 9.38 15.04
N GLY A 191 41.79 8.67 14.02
CA GLY A 191 41.82 7.21 14.01
C GLY A 191 41.18 6.60 12.76
N ASP A 192 42.02 6.12 11.85
CA ASP A 192 41.71 5.31 10.66
C ASP A 192 40.96 4.01 10.99
N ARG A 193 39.66 4.11 11.29
CA ARG A 193 38.77 2.93 11.44
C ARG A 193 37.41 3.09 10.73
N TYR A 194 37.39 3.89 9.67
CA TYR A 194 36.23 4.11 8.82
C TYR A 194 36.09 3.01 7.76
N GLN A 195 35.70 1.78 8.13
CA GLN A 195 35.25 0.78 7.15
C GLN A 195 34.64 -0.52 7.71
N SER A 196 34.39 -0.63 9.02
CA SER A 196 33.69 -1.82 9.53
C SER A 196 32.18 -1.67 9.35
N VAL A 197 31.52 -2.74 8.90
CA VAL A 197 30.04 -2.85 8.85
C VAL A 197 29.45 -2.52 10.22
N ALA A 198 30.14 -2.85 11.31
CA ALA A 198 29.78 -2.49 12.68
C ALA A 198 29.73 -0.96 12.93
N CYS A 199 30.68 -0.18 12.39
CA CYS A 199 30.70 1.28 12.55
C CYS A 199 29.60 1.97 11.72
N LEU A 200 29.36 1.50 10.49
CA LEU A 200 28.20 1.92 9.68
C LEU A 200 26.88 1.56 10.37
N TRP A 201 26.85 0.42 11.06
CA TRP A 201 25.72 -0.05 11.84
C TRP A 201 25.51 0.78 13.12
N GLU A 202 26.58 1.19 13.81
CA GLU A 202 26.55 2.08 14.97
C GLU A 202 26.07 3.51 14.61
N LEU A 203 26.49 4.02 13.44
CA LEU A 203 26.05 5.30 12.87
C LEU A 203 24.58 5.23 12.39
N GLY A 204 24.17 4.11 11.81
CA GLY A 204 22.77 3.86 11.47
C GLY A 204 21.87 3.70 12.71
N ARG A 205 22.40 3.13 13.80
CA ARG A 205 21.70 2.95 15.08
C ARG A 205 21.40 4.29 15.77
N THR A 206 22.32 5.26 15.71
CA THR A 206 22.11 6.61 16.28
C THR A 206 21.29 7.52 15.35
N ALA A 207 21.31 7.32 14.04
CA ALA A 207 20.40 8.00 13.09
C ALA A 207 18.97 7.42 13.08
N GLY A 208 18.81 6.14 13.44
CA GLY A 208 17.56 5.38 13.46
C GLY A 208 16.42 5.94 14.33
N GLU A 209 16.70 6.96 15.14
CA GLU A 209 15.79 7.49 16.16
C GLU A 209 14.50 8.12 15.57
N ARG A 210 14.52 8.57 14.30
CA ARG A 210 13.37 9.14 13.55
C ARG A 210 13.45 8.89 12.03
N SER A 211 13.92 7.70 11.68
CA SER A 211 14.38 7.38 10.33
C SER A 211 13.29 7.05 9.32
N LEU A 212 13.37 7.62 8.11
CA LEU A 212 12.60 7.11 6.96
C LEU A 212 12.89 5.62 6.68
N THR A 213 14.08 5.13 7.06
CA THR A 213 14.47 3.72 6.93
C THR A 213 13.73 2.85 7.95
N ALA A 214 13.59 3.31 9.19
CA ALA A 214 12.92 2.56 10.25
C ALA A 214 11.40 2.39 10.01
N SER A 215 10.77 3.32 9.27
CA SER A 215 9.39 3.18 8.82
C SER A 215 9.22 2.38 7.53
N GLY A 216 10.31 1.80 6.98
CA GLY A 216 10.29 0.99 5.77
C GLY A 216 10.21 1.77 4.45
N LEU A 217 10.31 3.11 4.47
CA LEU A 217 10.10 3.94 3.28
C LEU A 217 11.19 3.81 2.20
N TYR A 218 12.35 3.23 2.53
CA TYR A 218 13.38 2.90 1.55
C TYR A 218 13.28 1.47 1.00
N GLY A 219 12.44 0.59 1.58
CA GLY A 219 12.35 -0.82 1.19
C GLY A 219 11.28 -1.12 0.12
N TYR A 220 10.11 -0.47 0.21
CA TYR A 220 8.92 -0.88 -0.56
C TYR A 220 9.08 -0.78 -2.07
N ASN A 221 9.78 0.23 -2.56
CA ASN A 221 10.05 0.37 -4.00
C ASN A 221 10.85 -0.82 -4.53
N ALA A 222 11.85 -1.28 -3.77
CA ALA A 222 12.67 -2.41 -4.19
C ALA A 222 11.95 -3.75 -4.03
N THR A 223 11.00 -3.87 -3.09
CA THR A 223 10.07 -5.02 -3.03
C THR A 223 9.36 -5.18 -4.38
N LEU A 224 8.78 -4.10 -4.91
CA LEU A 224 8.11 -4.11 -6.22
C LEU A 224 9.10 -4.37 -7.36
N VAL A 225 10.29 -3.75 -7.34
CA VAL A 225 11.32 -4.01 -8.36
C VAL A 225 11.65 -5.50 -8.42
N GLY A 226 11.95 -6.12 -7.28
CA GLY A 226 12.28 -7.55 -7.21
C GLY A 226 11.17 -8.46 -7.73
N ILE A 227 9.92 -8.20 -7.33
CA ILE A 227 8.77 -9.00 -7.77
C ILE A 227 8.52 -8.81 -9.26
N LEU A 228 8.40 -7.57 -9.74
CA LEU A 228 7.99 -7.31 -11.11
C LEU A 228 9.11 -7.60 -12.12
N MET A 229 10.38 -7.57 -11.74
CA MET A 229 11.46 -8.11 -12.56
C MET A 229 11.31 -9.62 -12.78
N ALA A 230 10.84 -10.38 -11.79
CA ALA A 230 10.53 -11.79 -11.94
C ALA A 230 9.28 -12.00 -12.81
N VAL A 231 8.21 -11.24 -12.56
CA VAL A 231 6.95 -11.32 -13.33
C VAL A 231 7.17 -11.02 -14.81
N PHE A 232 7.99 -10.02 -15.16
CA PHE A 232 8.27 -9.63 -16.53
C PHE A 232 9.47 -10.36 -17.17
N SER A 233 10.11 -11.30 -16.49
CA SER A 233 11.16 -12.11 -17.11
C SER A 233 10.56 -13.18 -18.03
N ASP A 234 11.16 -13.37 -19.20
CA ASP A 234 10.77 -14.42 -20.15
C ASP A 234 11.47 -15.77 -19.85
N LYS A 235 12.37 -15.82 -18.86
CA LYS A 235 13.11 -17.03 -18.47
C LYS A 235 12.35 -17.93 -17.48
N GLY A 236 11.20 -17.48 -16.97
CA GLY A 236 10.40 -18.21 -16.00
C GLY A 236 11.00 -18.24 -14.59
N ASP A 237 10.48 -19.16 -13.76
CA ASP A 237 10.83 -19.24 -12.35
C ASP A 237 12.23 -19.83 -12.11
N TYR A 238 12.85 -19.43 -11.00
CA TYR A 238 14.15 -19.91 -10.54
C TYR A 238 15.31 -19.68 -11.53
N PHE A 239 15.18 -18.68 -12.41
CA PHE A 239 16.31 -18.17 -13.18
C PHE A 239 17.27 -17.38 -12.26
N TRP A 240 18.17 -18.10 -11.59
CA TRP A 240 19.06 -17.55 -10.55
C TRP A 240 19.92 -16.35 -10.98
N TRP A 241 20.27 -16.24 -12.27
CA TRP A 241 20.99 -15.08 -12.78
C TRP A 241 20.21 -13.78 -12.62
N LEU A 242 18.87 -13.84 -12.56
CA LEU A 242 18.00 -12.67 -12.34
C LEU A 242 18.28 -11.97 -11.00
N LEU A 243 18.84 -12.69 -10.00
CA LEU A 243 19.20 -12.07 -8.72
C LEU A 243 20.23 -10.95 -8.88
N LEU A 244 21.12 -11.03 -9.89
CA LEU A 244 22.13 -10.00 -10.16
C LEU A 244 21.51 -8.65 -10.54
N PRO A 245 20.69 -8.54 -11.61
CA PRO A 245 20.03 -7.29 -11.91
C PRO A 245 19.02 -6.89 -10.83
N VAL A 246 18.37 -7.84 -10.12
CA VAL A 246 17.47 -7.49 -8.99
C VAL A 246 18.24 -6.73 -7.91
N CYS A 247 19.42 -7.21 -7.51
CA CYS A 247 20.30 -6.49 -6.58
C CYS A 247 20.67 -5.11 -7.15
N ALA A 248 21.15 -5.05 -8.40
CA ALA A 248 21.59 -3.80 -9.01
C ALA A 248 20.48 -2.74 -9.06
N MET A 249 19.29 -3.11 -9.52
CA MET A 249 18.15 -2.18 -9.58
C MET A 249 17.63 -1.80 -8.19
N SER A 250 17.67 -2.71 -7.21
CA SER A 250 17.30 -2.42 -5.83
C SER A 250 18.22 -1.41 -5.15
N MET A 251 19.50 -1.39 -5.52
CA MET A 251 20.47 -0.37 -5.07
C MET A 251 20.16 1.03 -5.64
N THR A 252 19.50 1.11 -6.80
CA THR A 252 19.07 2.41 -7.37
C THR A 252 17.85 3.01 -6.66
N CYS A 253 17.03 2.19 -5.99
CA CYS A 253 15.80 2.65 -5.37
C CYS A 253 16.02 3.76 -4.32
N PRO A 254 16.97 3.68 -3.37
CA PRO A 254 17.20 4.76 -2.41
C PRO A 254 17.72 6.03 -3.08
N ILE A 255 18.50 5.90 -4.18
CA ILE A 255 19.01 7.03 -4.96
C ILE A 255 17.84 7.79 -5.60
N PHE A 256 16.95 7.08 -6.30
CA PHE A 256 15.75 7.66 -6.88
C PHE A 256 14.84 8.26 -5.80
N SER A 257 14.59 7.54 -4.70
CA SER A 257 13.79 8.03 -3.57
C SER A 257 14.34 9.34 -3.01
N SER A 258 15.66 9.44 -2.83
CA SER A 258 16.33 10.63 -2.32
C SER A 258 16.23 11.83 -3.27
N ALA A 259 16.51 11.60 -4.56
CA ALA A 259 16.42 12.63 -5.59
C ALA A 259 14.99 13.17 -5.74
N LEU A 260 14.01 12.26 -5.80
CA LEU A 260 12.59 12.62 -5.89
C LEU A 260 12.10 13.34 -4.63
N ASN A 261 12.48 12.86 -3.44
CA ASN A 261 12.12 13.51 -2.19
C ASN A 261 12.67 14.93 -2.09
N SER A 262 13.90 15.16 -2.58
CA SER A 262 14.53 16.49 -2.60
C SER A 262 13.77 17.52 -3.46
N VAL A 263 12.98 17.04 -4.42
CA VAL A 263 12.10 17.86 -5.26
C VAL A 263 10.70 17.92 -4.66
N LEU A 264 10.04 16.78 -4.47
CA LEU A 264 8.63 16.68 -4.09
C LEU A 264 8.36 17.16 -2.66
N SER A 265 9.32 17.04 -1.74
CA SER A 265 9.14 17.54 -0.36
C SER A 265 8.98 19.06 -0.31
N LYS A 266 9.44 19.81 -1.34
CA LYS A 266 9.23 21.26 -1.42
C LYS A 266 7.75 21.64 -1.57
N TRP A 267 6.93 20.74 -2.10
CA TRP A 267 5.48 20.86 -2.19
C TRP A 267 4.75 19.98 -1.17
N ASP A 268 5.48 19.43 -0.19
CA ASP A 268 4.97 18.47 0.78
C ASP A 268 4.25 17.28 0.10
N LEU A 269 4.87 16.73 -0.94
CA LEU A 269 4.36 15.59 -1.70
C LEU A 269 5.20 14.32 -1.48
N PRO A 270 4.58 13.15 -1.37
CA PRO A 270 5.30 11.89 -1.20
C PRO A 270 5.87 11.42 -2.54
N VAL A 271 6.91 10.57 -2.51
CA VAL A 271 7.52 10.00 -3.73
C VAL A 271 6.71 8.84 -4.33
N PHE A 272 5.78 8.26 -3.56
CA PHE A 272 5.00 7.08 -3.96
C PHE A 272 5.89 5.96 -4.54
N THR A 273 5.42 5.24 -5.56
CA THR A 273 6.17 4.19 -6.24
C THR A 273 6.92 4.72 -7.46
N LEU A 274 7.17 6.03 -7.57
CA LEU A 274 7.97 6.61 -8.66
C LEU A 274 9.38 6.00 -8.74
N PRO A 275 10.12 5.78 -7.61
CA PRO A 275 11.42 5.11 -7.67
C PRO A 275 11.35 3.71 -8.29
N PHE A 276 10.35 2.91 -7.91
CA PHE A 276 10.08 1.60 -8.50
C PHE A 276 9.82 1.71 -10.01
N ASN A 277 8.90 2.59 -10.41
CA ASN A 277 8.49 2.73 -11.81
C ASN A 277 9.66 3.22 -12.69
N MET A 278 10.47 4.16 -12.21
CA MET A 278 11.68 4.62 -12.90
C MET A 278 12.70 3.49 -13.05
N ALA A 279 13.00 2.76 -11.96
CA ALA A 279 13.94 1.65 -11.99
C ALA A 279 13.47 0.52 -12.94
N LEU A 280 12.22 0.08 -12.81
CA LEU A 280 11.70 -1.01 -13.63
C LEU A 280 11.59 -0.61 -15.11
N SER A 281 11.10 0.59 -15.44
CA SER A 281 11.08 1.07 -16.83
C SER A 281 12.49 1.15 -17.41
N MET A 282 13.46 1.68 -16.64
CA MET A 282 14.87 1.72 -17.05
C MET A 282 15.44 0.32 -17.33
N TYR A 283 15.20 -0.64 -16.44
CA TYR A 283 15.65 -2.02 -16.59
C TYR A 283 15.03 -2.73 -17.79
N LEU A 284 13.70 -2.65 -17.94
CA LEU A 284 12.98 -3.32 -19.03
C LEU A 284 13.30 -2.69 -20.39
N SER A 285 13.57 -1.38 -20.46
CA SER A 285 14.06 -0.74 -21.70
C SER A 285 15.50 -1.14 -22.03
N ALA A 286 16.37 -1.26 -21.03
CA ALA A 286 17.78 -1.61 -21.23
C ALA A 286 17.97 -3.08 -21.65
N THR A 287 17.11 -3.98 -21.15
CA THR A 287 17.11 -5.39 -21.53
C THR A 287 16.25 -5.62 -22.78
N GLY A 288 14.97 -5.29 -22.71
CA GLY A 288 14.00 -5.59 -23.75
C GLY A 288 13.79 -7.10 -23.94
N HIS A 289 12.95 -7.45 -24.92
CA HIS A 289 12.65 -8.85 -25.22
C HIS A 289 13.86 -9.60 -25.83
N TYR A 290 14.70 -8.91 -26.59
CA TYR A 290 15.78 -9.53 -27.37
C TYR A 290 17.12 -9.62 -26.64
N ASN A 291 17.16 -9.36 -25.32
CA ASN A 291 18.41 -9.49 -24.57
C ASN A 291 18.86 -10.96 -24.53
N PRO A 292 20.13 -11.28 -24.84
CA PRO A 292 20.62 -12.66 -24.77
C PRO A 292 20.60 -13.27 -23.36
N PHE A 293 20.79 -12.44 -22.32
CA PHE A 293 20.93 -12.90 -20.94
C PHE A 293 19.63 -12.75 -20.15
N PHE A 294 19.00 -11.59 -20.23
CA PHE A 294 17.85 -11.20 -19.41
C PHE A 294 16.66 -10.75 -20.29
N PRO A 295 16.10 -11.63 -21.14
CA PRO A 295 14.97 -11.26 -21.99
C PRO A 295 13.72 -10.99 -21.14
N GLY A 296 13.06 -9.86 -21.41
CA GLY A 296 11.75 -9.53 -20.86
C GLY A 296 10.60 -10.13 -21.69
N LYS A 297 9.42 -10.29 -21.08
CA LYS A 297 8.20 -10.68 -21.79
C LYS A 297 7.86 -9.66 -22.86
N LEU A 298 7.45 -10.13 -24.03
CA LEU A 298 7.11 -9.26 -25.16
C LEU A 298 5.78 -8.54 -24.87
N VAL A 299 5.84 -7.20 -24.82
CA VAL A 299 4.64 -6.35 -24.74
C VAL A 299 4.39 -5.74 -26.12
N THR A 300 3.22 -6.01 -26.69
CA THR A 300 2.82 -5.49 -28.00
C THR A 300 1.63 -4.54 -27.87
N PRO A 301 1.54 -3.51 -28.73
CA PRO A 301 0.38 -2.64 -28.78
C PRO A 301 -0.82 -3.38 -29.37
N VAL A 302 -2.02 -3.08 -28.87
CA VAL A 302 -3.27 -3.54 -29.46
C VAL A 302 -3.43 -2.92 -30.86
N THR A 303 -3.58 -3.75 -31.89
CA THR A 303 -3.70 -3.33 -33.30
C THR A 303 -5.08 -3.59 -33.90
N THR A 304 -5.88 -4.44 -33.26
CA THR A 304 -7.22 -4.84 -33.71
C THR A 304 -8.22 -4.66 -32.58
N ALA A 305 -9.45 -4.29 -32.92
CA ALA A 305 -10.53 -4.23 -31.94
C ALA A 305 -10.80 -5.63 -31.36
N PRO A 306 -10.91 -5.77 -30.02
CA PRO A 306 -11.25 -7.05 -29.41
C PRO A 306 -12.69 -7.44 -29.75
N ASN A 307 -12.91 -8.72 -30.03
CA ASN A 307 -14.25 -9.26 -30.23
C ASN A 307 -14.88 -9.59 -28.87
N ILE A 308 -15.86 -8.79 -28.42
CA ILE A 308 -16.45 -8.90 -27.08
C ILE A 308 -17.89 -9.38 -27.18
N SER A 309 -18.15 -10.54 -26.58
CA SER A 309 -19.50 -11.10 -26.44
C SER A 309 -20.03 -10.80 -25.04
N TRP A 310 -20.91 -9.81 -24.92
CA TRP A 310 -21.45 -9.36 -23.62
C TRP A 310 -22.27 -10.44 -22.88
N SER A 311 -22.72 -11.49 -23.58
CA SER A 311 -23.37 -12.65 -22.96
C SER A 311 -22.43 -13.47 -22.08
N ASP A 312 -21.12 -13.38 -22.32
CA ASP A 312 -20.10 -14.19 -21.65
C ASP A 312 -19.60 -13.51 -20.36
N LEU A 313 -20.16 -12.34 -20.04
CA LEU A 313 -19.82 -11.61 -18.82
C LEU A 313 -20.30 -12.39 -17.59
N SER A 314 -19.35 -12.73 -16.71
CA SER A 314 -19.62 -13.52 -15.51
C SER A 314 -19.56 -12.64 -14.27
N ALA A 315 -20.68 -12.55 -13.56
CA ALA A 315 -20.75 -11.82 -12.29
C ALA A 315 -19.80 -12.38 -11.22
N LEU A 316 -19.54 -13.70 -11.24
CA LEU A 316 -18.62 -14.34 -10.30
C LEU A 316 -17.16 -13.95 -10.60
N GLU A 317 -16.78 -13.85 -11.87
CA GLU A 317 -15.43 -13.41 -12.26
C GLU A 317 -15.24 -11.92 -12.00
N LEU A 318 -16.29 -11.09 -12.17
CA LEU A 318 -16.27 -9.70 -11.71
C LEU A 318 -16.14 -9.56 -10.19
N LEU A 319 -16.74 -10.46 -9.41
CA LEU A 319 -16.56 -10.45 -7.96
C LEU A 319 -15.13 -10.86 -7.58
N LYS A 320 -14.56 -11.85 -8.28
CA LYS A 320 -13.15 -12.28 -8.10
C LYS A 320 -12.16 -11.20 -8.55
N SER A 321 -12.48 -10.37 -9.53
CA SER A 321 -11.57 -9.32 -10.00
C SER A 321 -11.28 -8.27 -8.93
N ILE A 322 -12.13 -8.11 -7.91
CA ILE A 322 -11.93 -7.17 -6.81
C ILE A 322 -10.69 -7.54 -5.98
N PRO A 323 -10.60 -8.72 -5.34
CA PRO A 323 -9.38 -9.13 -4.63
C PRO A 323 -8.21 -9.31 -5.60
N VAL A 324 -8.40 -9.81 -6.82
CA VAL A 324 -7.30 -9.95 -7.81
C VAL A 324 -6.71 -8.59 -8.15
N GLY A 325 -7.52 -7.54 -8.33
CA GLY A 325 -7.04 -6.18 -8.56
C GLY A 325 -6.22 -5.64 -7.38
N VAL A 326 -6.50 -6.06 -6.14
CA VAL A 326 -5.64 -5.73 -4.99
C VAL A 326 -4.35 -6.58 -5.01
N GLY A 327 -4.43 -7.85 -5.42
CA GLY A 327 -3.27 -8.73 -5.65
C GLY A 327 -2.28 -8.14 -6.65
N GLN A 328 -2.79 -7.57 -7.75
CA GLN A 328 -2.00 -6.99 -8.82
C GLN A 328 -1.18 -5.76 -8.40
N ILE A 329 -1.41 -5.20 -7.21
CA ILE A 329 -0.50 -4.19 -6.62
C ILE A 329 0.93 -4.75 -6.52
N TYR A 330 1.07 -6.03 -6.23
CA TYR A 330 2.34 -6.76 -6.21
C TYR A 330 2.50 -7.67 -7.44
N GLY A 331 1.71 -7.48 -8.50
CA GLY A 331 1.74 -8.35 -9.69
C GLY A 331 1.21 -9.77 -9.46
N CYS A 332 0.33 -9.97 -8.47
CA CYS A 332 -0.26 -11.27 -8.13
C CYS A 332 -1.68 -11.40 -8.71
N ASP A 333 -1.94 -12.47 -9.45
CA ASP A 333 -3.24 -12.75 -10.10
C ASP A 333 -4.12 -13.73 -9.30
N ASN A 334 -3.60 -14.38 -8.26
CA ASN A 334 -4.38 -15.30 -7.44
C ASN A 334 -5.37 -14.55 -6.52
N PRO A 335 -6.69 -14.83 -6.59
CA PRO A 335 -7.70 -14.15 -5.77
C PRO A 335 -7.51 -14.36 -4.27
N TRP A 336 -6.96 -15.52 -3.86
CA TRP A 336 -6.66 -15.80 -2.45
C TRP A 336 -5.53 -14.91 -1.93
N THR A 337 -4.49 -14.71 -2.74
CA THR A 337 -3.39 -13.78 -2.42
C THR A 337 -3.91 -12.35 -2.26
N GLY A 338 -4.77 -11.90 -3.17
CA GLY A 338 -5.47 -10.62 -3.06
C GLY A 338 -6.33 -10.50 -1.78
N GLY A 339 -7.03 -11.57 -1.41
CA GLY A 339 -7.78 -11.66 -0.15
C GLY A 339 -6.89 -11.58 1.09
N ILE A 340 -5.72 -12.24 1.07
CA ILE A 340 -4.71 -12.14 2.15
C ILE A 340 -4.18 -10.70 2.26
N PHE A 341 -3.93 -10.02 1.14
CA PHE A 341 -3.49 -8.62 1.15
C PHE A 341 -4.55 -7.69 1.71
N LEU A 342 -5.82 -7.88 1.35
CA LEU A 342 -6.94 -7.16 1.98
C LEU A 342 -6.99 -7.42 3.49
N GLY A 343 -6.80 -8.67 3.94
CA GLY A 343 -6.70 -9.01 5.36
C GLY A 343 -5.52 -8.33 6.06
N ALA A 344 -4.37 -8.24 5.40
CA ALA A 344 -3.18 -7.54 5.91
C ALA A 344 -3.42 -6.03 6.06
N ILE A 345 -4.10 -5.40 5.10
CA ILE A 345 -4.49 -3.98 5.18
C ILE A 345 -5.54 -3.79 6.27
N LEU A 346 -6.55 -4.65 6.34
CA LEU A 346 -7.63 -4.62 7.33
C LEU A 346 -7.09 -4.68 8.77
N LEU A 347 -6.06 -5.50 8.99
CA LEU A 347 -5.38 -5.60 10.28
C LEU A 347 -4.80 -4.24 10.73
N SER A 348 -4.25 -3.47 9.80
CA SER A 348 -3.68 -2.15 10.08
C SER A 348 -4.79 -1.09 10.19
N SER A 349 -5.64 -0.98 9.16
CA SER A 349 -6.71 0.01 9.07
C SER A 349 -7.89 -0.52 8.25
N PRO A 350 -9.08 -0.68 8.87
CA PRO A 350 -10.31 -0.98 8.16
C PRO A 350 -10.67 0.04 7.08
N LEU A 351 -10.38 1.34 7.29
CA LEU A 351 -10.66 2.37 6.29
C LEU A 351 -9.78 2.24 5.06
N MET A 352 -8.50 1.88 5.21
CA MET A 352 -7.63 1.60 4.06
C MET A 352 -8.13 0.37 3.30
N CYS A 353 -8.51 -0.70 4.00
CA CYS A 353 -9.02 -1.92 3.38
C CYS A 353 -10.31 -1.66 2.58
N LEU A 354 -11.21 -0.84 3.11
CA LEU A 354 -12.43 -0.42 2.42
C LEU A 354 -12.11 0.32 1.12
N HIS A 355 -11.20 1.31 1.17
CA HIS A 355 -10.82 2.06 -0.03
C HIS A 355 -10.03 1.22 -1.03
N ALA A 356 -9.24 0.23 -0.58
CA ALA A 356 -8.59 -0.73 -1.48
C ALA A 356 -9.63 -1.52 -2.30
N ALA A 357 -10.65 -2.05 -1.64
CA ALA A 357 -11.73 -2.79 -2.29
C ALA A 357 -12.57 -1.90 -3.22
N ILE A 358 -12.94 -0.69 -2.76
CA ILE A 358 -13.70 0.27 -3.56
C ILE A 358 -12.91 0.71 -4.80
N GLY A 359 -11.63 1.03 -4.66
CA GLY A 359 -10.78 1.43 -5.78
C GLY A 359 -10.65 0.32 -6.82
N SER A 360 -10.46 -0.93 -6.40
CA SER A 360 -10.41 -2.09 -7.29
C SER A 360 -11.74 -2.31 -8.03
N LEU A 361 -12.87 -2.13 -7.33
CA LEU A 361 -14.21 -2.17 -7.93
C LEU A 361 -14.43 -1.05 -8.96
N LEU A 362 -14.03 0.18 -8.66
CA LEU A 362 -14.12 1.32 -9.59
C LEU A 362 -13.23 1.12 -10.82
N GLY A 363 -12.05 0.51 -10.65
CA GLY A 363 -11.21 0.09 -11.76
C GLY A 363 -11.91 -0.92 -12.68
N THR A 364 -12.50 -1.96 -12.08
CA THR A 364 -13.32 -2.96 -12.81
C THR A 364 -14.46 -2.27 -13.58
N ALA A 365 -15.18 -1.34 -12.96
CA ALA A 365 -16.25 -0.58 -13.59
C ALA A 365 -15.75 0.31 -14.74
N ALA A 366 -14.57 0.93 -14.61
CA ALA A 366 -13.94 1.71 -15.67
C ALA A 366 -13.49 0.85 -16.85
N GLY A 367 -13.06 -0.40 -16.60
CA GLY A 367 -12.77 -1.38 -17.66
C GLY A 367 -14.02 -1.73 -18.46
N LEU A 368 -15.14 -1.99 -17.77
CA LEU A 368 -16.42 -2.27 -18.41
C LEU A 368 -16.94 -1.05 -19.20
N SER A 369 -16.78 0.17 -18.69
CA SER A 369 -17.24 1.38 -19.39
C SER A 369 -16.50 1.66 -20.69
N LEU A 370 -15.25 1.20 -20.81
CA LEU A 370 -14.45 1.28 -22.04
C LEU A 370 -14.52 0.02 -22.91
N SER A 371 -15.40 -0.94 -22.58
CA SER A 371 -15.50 -2.21 -23.29
C SER A 371 -14.14 -2.91 -23.38
N ALA A 372 -13.41 -2.96 -22.27
CA ALA A 372 -12.14 -3.69 -22.20
C ALA A 372 -12.38 -5.21 -22.31
N PRO A 373 -11.40 -5.97 -22.86
CA PRO A 373 -11.46 -7.43 -22.84
C PRO A 373 -11.69 -7.95 -21.41
N PHE A 374 -12.65 -8.87 -21.25
CA PHE A 374 -13.01 -9.38 -19.92
C PHE A 374 -11.84 -10.09 -19.23
N GLU A 375 -10.93 -10.70 -19.98
CA GLU A 375 -9.72 -11.32 -19.44
C GLU A 375 -8.85 -10.31 -18.68
N ASP A 376 -8.63 -9.11 -19.22
CA ASP A 376 -7.84 -8.06 -18.56
C ASP A 376 -8.50 -7.57 -17.27
N ILE A 377 -9.84 -7.53 -17.27
CA ILE A 377 -10.64 -7.16 -16.10
C ILE A 377 -10.53 -8.26 -15.04
N TYR A 378 -10.75 -9.53 -15.40
CA TYR A 378 -10.71 -10.67 -14.49
C TYR A 378 -9.30 -10.90 -13.92
N PHE A 379 -8.26 -10.62 -14.72
CA PHE A 379 -6.87 -10.64 -14.28
C PHE A 379 -6.50 -9.44 -13.39
N GLY A 380 -7.45 -8.52 -13.13
CA GLY A 380 -7.30 -7.41 -12.19
C GLY A 380 -6.46 -6.24 -12.70
N LEU A 381 -6.11 -6.20 -14.00
CA LEU A 381 -5.24 -5.17 -14.58
C LEU A 381 -5.84 -3.75 -14.49
N TRP A 382 -7.16 -3.66 -14.38
CA TRP A 382 -7.88 -2.40 -14.22
C TRP A 382 -7.99 -1.93 -12.76
N GLY A 383 -7.76 -2.82 -11.79
CA GLY A 383 -8.09 -2.59 -10.38
C GLY A 383 -6.94 -2.09 -9.49
N PHE A 384 -5.68 -2.40 -9.82
CA PHE A 384 -4.57 -2.16 -8.88
C PHE A 384 -4.16 -0.68 -8.76
N ASN A 385 -4.08 0.03 -9.88
CA ASN A 385 -3.74 1.46 -9.89
C ASN A 385 -4.82 2.30 -9.18
N SER A 386 -6.09 2.02 -9.49
CA SER A 386 -7.26 2.67 -8.89
C SER A 386 -7.40 2.33 -7.40
N SER A 387 -7.10 1.09 -6.99
CA SER A 387 -7.00 0.68 -5.59
C SER A 387 -5.98 1.52 -4.82
N LEU A 388 -4.74 1.61 -5.30
CA LEU A 388 -3.70 2.43 -4.65
C LEU A 388 -4.09 3.92 -4.55
N ALA A 389 -4.64 4.50 -5.62
CA ALA A 389 -5.09 5.89 -5.61
C ALA A 389 -6.22 6.11 -4.60
N CYS A 390 -7.17 5.17 -4.51
CA CYS A 390 -8.28 5.24 -3.57
C CYS A 390 -7.80 5.15 -2.11
N ILE A 391 -6.83 4.26 -1.81
CA ILE A 391 -6.22 4.18 -0.46
C ILE A 391 -5.50 5.50 -0.12
N ALA A 392 -4.71 6.04 -1.07
CA ALA A 392 -3.92 7.25 -0.86
C ALA A 392 -4.80 8.49 -0.59
N MET A 393 -5.88 8.66 -1.36
CA MET A 393 -6.79 9.81 -1.23
C MET A 393 -7.85 9.61 -0.14
N GLY A 394 -8.21 8.36 0.16
CA GLY A 394 -9.27 7.95 1.07
C GLY A 394 -8.93 8.00 2.55
N GLY A 395 -8.21 9.04 3.00
CA GLY A 395 -7.85 9.23 4.41
C GLY A 395 -6.36 9.19 4.74
N MET A 396 -5.51 8.72 3.81
CA MET A 396 -4.06 8.65 4.03
C MET A 396 -3.39 10.02 3.88
N PHE A 397 -3.38 10.58 2.67
CA PHE A 397 -2.72 11.87 2.37
C PHE A 397 -3.68 13.06 2.38
N VAL A 398 -4.99 12.78 2.44
CA VAL A 398 -6.05 13.77 2.62
C VAL A 398 -6.93 13.29 3.76
N ALA A 399 -7.28 14.17 4.70
CA ALA A 399 -8.11 13.78 5.84
C ALA A 399 -9.49 13.28 5.38
N LEU A 400 -9.92 12.13 5.88
CA LEU A 400 -11.19 11.53 5.47
C LEU A 400 -12.36 12.39 5.93
N THR A 401 -13.19 12.83 5.00
CA THR A 401 -14.50 13.49 5.12
C THR A 401 -15.39 12.92 4.00
N TRP A 402 -16.68 13.24 3.96
CA TRP A 402 -17.52 12.74 2.86
C TRP A 402 -17.10 13.38 1.52
N GLN A 403 -16.64 14.63 1.53
CA GLN A 403 -16.14 15.33 0.36
C GLN A 403 -14.86 14.68 -0.18
N THR A 404 -13.92 14.34 0.70
CA THR A 404 -12.65 13.72 0.30
C THR A 404 -12.83 12.25 -0.05
N HIS A 405 -13.84 11.57 0.51
CA HIS A 405 -14.26 10.26 0.03
C HIS A 405 -14.72 10.32 -1.43
N LEU A 406 -15.63 11.26 -1.79
CA LEU A 406 -16.04 11.46 -3.19
C LEU A 406 -14.85 11.82 -4.09
N LEU A 407 -13.94 12.66 -3.61
CA LEU A 407 -12.70 12.98 -4.31
C LEU A 407 -11.83 11.74 -4.55
N ALA A 408 -11.74 10.83 -3.58
CA ALA A 408 -11.01 9.57 -3.71
C ALA A 408 -11.66 8.63 -4.74
N LEU A 409 -13.00 8.58 -4.82
CA LEU A 409 -13.70 7.84 -5.89
C LEU A 409 -13.40 8.42 -7.27
N GLY A 410 -13.46 9.74 -7.40
CA GLY A 410 -13.10 10.45 -8.64
C GLY A 410 -11.64 10.22 -9.04
N CYS A 411 -10.72 10.25 -8.08
CA CYS A 411 -9.31 9.96 -8.30
C CYS A 411 -9.09 8.51 -8.74
N ALA A 412 -9.76 7.54 -8.12
CA ALA A 412 -9.66 6.12 -8.49
C ALA A 412 -10.14 5.85 -9.92
N LEU A 413 -11.29 6.42 -10.32
CA LEU A 413 -11.80 6.32 -11.69
C LEU A 413 -10.86 7.00 -12.70
N PHE A 414 -10.41 8.22 -12.41
CA PHE A 414 -9.44 8.93 -13.25
C PHE A 414 -8.16 8.11 -13.42
N THR A 415 -7.68 7.51 -12.34
CA THR A 415 -6.49 6.67 -12.33
C THR A 415 -6.64 5.41 -13.19
N ALA A 416 -7.82 4.78 -13.20
CA ALA A 416 -8.08 3.63 -14.07
C ALA A 416 -8.05 4.00 -15.56
N TYR A 417 -8.67 5.13 -15.94
CA TYR A 417 -8.63 5.63 -17.32
C TYR A 417 -7.23 6.07 -17.74
N LEU A 418 -6.48 6.73 -16.86
CA LEU A 418 -5.07 7.03 -17.09
C LEU A 418 -4.26 5.73 -17.23
N GLY A 419 -4.63 4.69 -16.48
CA GLY A 419 -4.03 3.35 -16.53
C GLY A 419 -4.00 2.77 -17.93
N VAL A 420 -5.17 2.61 -18.54
CA VAL A 420 -5.26 2.08 -19.91
C VAL A 420 -4.61 3.03 -20.94
N GLY A 421 -4.73 4.35 -20.75
CA GLY A 421 -4.07 5.33 -21.62
C GLY A 421 -2.55 5.17 -21.64
N MET A 422 -1.93 5.08 -20.46
CA MET A 422 -0.50 4.87 -20.34
C MET A 422 -0.07 3.48 -20.80
N ALA A 423 -0.85 2.43 -20.51
CA ALA A 423 -0.55 1.07 -20.99
C ALA A 423 -0.47 1.03 -22.52
N ASN A 424 -1.42 1.67 -23.21
CA ASN A 424 -1.42 1.75 -24.68
C ASN A 424 -0.23 2.54 -25.23
N VAL A 425 0.15 3.65 -24.60
CA VAL A 425 1.32 4.44 -25.01
C VAL A 425 2.62 3.68 -24.77
N MET A 426 2.79 3.07 -23.60
CA MET A 426 4.01 2.36 -23.23
C MET A 426 4.18 1.03 -23.98
N ALA A 427 3.08 0.37 -24.37
CA ALA A 427 3.14 -0.81 -25.23
C ALA A 427 3.78 -0.52 -26.60
N ARG A 428 3.73 0.73 -27.10
CA ARG A 428 4.41 1.14 -28.35
C ARG A 428 5.93 1.06 -28.26
N ILE A 429 6.49 1.17 -27.06
CA ILE A 429 7.91 1.04 -26.77
C ILE A 429 8.24 -0.26 -26.03
N GLY A 430 7.30 -1.23 -26.02
CA GLY A 430 7.50 -2.55 -25.42
C GLY A 430 7.54 -2.55 -23.89
N LEU A 431 6.93 -1.57 -23.22
CA LEU A 431 6.95 -1.45 -21.76
C LEU A 431 5.56 -1.60 -21.13
N PRO A 432 5.47 -2.19 -19.92
CA PRO A 432 4.27 -2.13 -19.09
C PRO A 432 4.15 -0.78 -18.37
N ALA A 433 2.92 -0.30 -18.17
CA ALA A 433 2.68 0.96 -17.42
C ALA A 433 2.89 0.83 -15.90
N CYS A 434 2.77 -0.38 -15.36
CA CYS A 434 2.90 -0.65 -13.92
C CYS A 434 2.08 0.35 -13.09
N THR A 435 2.69 1.02 -12.10
CA THR A 435 2.02 1.98 -11.22
C THR A 435 2.36 3.45 -11.52
N TRP A 436 2.87 3.74 -12.73
CA TRP A 436 2.95 5.12 -13.23
C TRP A 436 1.60 5.85 -13.19
N PRO A 437 0.47 5.22 -13.61
CA PRO A 437 -0.85 5.87 -13.59
C PRO A 437 -1.25 6.30 -12.18
N PHE A 438 -1.12 5.41 -11.20
CA PHE A 438 -1.34 5.72 -9.78
C PHE A 438 -0.51 6.91 -9.32
N CYS A 439 0.81 6.90 -9.57
CA CYS A 439 1.70 7.96 -9.11
C CYS A 439 1.30 9.33 -9.68
N LEU A 440 1.11 9.41 -10.99
CA LEU A 440 0.83 10.66 -11.69
C LEU A 440 -0.56 11.21 -11.34
N ALA A 441 -1.59 10.34 -11.32
CA ALA A 441 -2.94 10.74 -10.96
C ALA A 441 -3.01 11.22 -9.50
N THR A 442 -2.43 10.48 -8.57
CA THR A 442 -2.52 10.83 -7.14
C THR A 442 -1.73 12.12 -6.85
N LEU A 443 -0.56 12.31 -7.44
CA LEU A 443 0.19 13.57 -7.31
C LEU A 443 -0.59 14.75 -7.89
N LEU A 444 -1.22 14.58 -9.05
CA LEU A 444 -2.08 15.61 -9.65
C LEU A 444 -3.21 16.02 -8.69
N PHE A 445 -3.90 15.05 -8.10
CA PHE A 445 -4.99 15.31 -7.15
C PHE A 445 -4.49 15.91 -5.83
N LEU A 446 -3.30 15.54 -5.35
CA LEU A 446 -2.69 16.15 -4.15
C LEU A 446 -2.15 17.57 -4.38
N MET A 447 -1.88 17.95 -5.62
CA MET A 447 -1.52 19.33 -5.98
C MET A 447 -2.74 20.25 -6.15
N MET A 448 -3.94 19.67 -6.31
CA MET A 448 -5.16 20.45 -6.44
C MET A 448 -5.42 21.27 -5.16
N THR A 449 -5.58 22.57 -5.31
CA THR A 449 -5.98 23.47 -4.22
C THR A 449 -7.46 23.78 -4.30
N THR A 450 -8.09 24.00 -3.15
CA THR A 450 -9.52 24.30 -3.06
C THR A 450 -9.80 25.22 -1.89
N LYS A 451 -10.84 26.05 -2.01
CA LYS A 451 -11.34 26.91 -0.92
C LYS A 451 -12.21 26.14 0.08
N ASN A 452 -12.57 24.89 -0.22
CA ASN A 452 -13.38 24.07 0.67
C ASN A 452 -12.53 23.54 1.84
N SER A 453 -12.76 24.05 3.04
CA SER A 453 -12.06 23.66 4.28
C SER A 453 -12.28 22.19 4.70
N SER A 454 -13.23 21.49 4.08
CA SER A 454 -13.46 20.05 4.30
C SER A 454 -12.54 19.16 3.46
N ILE A 455 -11.88 19.71 2.44
CA ILE A 455 -10.85 19.02 1.66
C ILE A 455 -9.50 19.47 2.19
N TYR A 456 -8.95 18.68 3.11
CA TYR A 456 -7.74 19.03 3.85
C TYR A 456 -6.60 18.04 3.54
N LYS A 457 -5.56 18.52 2.87
CA LYS A 457 -4.32 17.75 2.64
C LYS A 457 -3.58 17.59 3.97
N MET A 458 -3.18 16.37 4.29
CA MET A 458 -2.42 16.06 5.50
C MET A 458 -0.96 16.52 5.33
N PRO A 459 -0.38 17.22 6.32
CA PRO A 459 1.06 17.45 6.34
C PRO A 459 1.81 16.12 6.42
N LEU A 460 2.81 15.89 5.55
CA LEU A 460 3.48 14.56 5.47
C LEU A 460 4.10 14.11 6.79
N SER A 461 4.62 15.05 7.58
CA SER A 461 5.18 14.77 8.91
C SER A 461 4.17 14.24 9.95
N LYS A 462 2.87 14.31 9.63
CA LYS A 462 1.76 13.87 10.49
C LYS A 462 0.97 12.70 9.91
N VAL A 463 1.28 12.26 8.69
CA VAL A 463 0.62 11.12 8.05
C VAL A 463 0.98 9.84 8.79
N THR A 464 -0.06 9.10 9.20
CA THR A 464 0.04 7.77 9.81
C THR A 464 -0.93 6.83 9.10
N TYR A 465 -2.16 6.69 9.58
CA TYR A 465 -3.25 5.92 8.96
C TYR A 465 -4.59 6.67 9.12
N PRO A 466 -5.64 6.36 8.34
CA PRO A 466 -6.81 7.23 8.16
C PRO A 466 -7.57 7.57 9.43
N GLU A 467 -7.70 6.62 10.36
CA GLU A 467 -8.38 6.82 11.64
C GLU A 467 -7.66 7.86 12.49
N GLU A 468 -6.33 7.78 12.62
CA GLU A 468 -5.52 8.76 13.38
C GLU A 468 -5.40 10.10 12.63
N ASN A 469 -5.25 10.07 11.31
CA ASN A 469 -5.24 11.27 10.46
C ASN A 469 -6.53 12.08 10.59
N ARG A 470 -7.69 11.41 10.65
CA ARG A 470 -8.99 12.07 10.86
C ARG A 470 -9.08 12.73 12.23
N ILE A 471 -8.55 12.11 13.28
CA ILE A 471 -8.50 12.72 14.61
C ILE A 471 -7.64 13.99 14.58
N TYR A 472 -6.47 13.94 13.96
CA TYR A 472 -5.59 15.10 13.79
C TYR A 472 -6.32 16.26 13.08
N TYR A 473 -6.99 15.97 11.97
CA TYR A 473 -7.77 16.97 11.23
C TYR A 473 -8.88 17.60 12.09
N LEU A 474 -9.66 16.80 12.82
CA LEU A 474 -10.74 17.31 13.67
C LEU A 474 -10.20 18.21 14.78
N GLN A 475 -9.05 17.88 15.36
CA GLN A 475 -8.39 18.72 16.36
C GLN A 475 -7.85 20.03 15.76
N ALA A 476 -7.23 19.96 14.57
CA ALA A 476 -6.75 21.14 13.86
C ALA A 476 -7.91 22.08 13.47
N ARG A 477 -9.03 21.50 13.00
CA ARG A 477 -10.23 22.25 12.66
C ARG A 477 -10.85 22.96 13.86
N LYS A 478 -10.93 22.30 15.03
CA LYS A 478 -11.42 22.95 16.26
C LYS A 478 -10.57 24.17 16.64
N ARG A 479 -9.24 24.04 16.58
CA ARG A 479 -8.32 25.16 16.85
C ARG A 479 -8.49 26.33 15.87
N MET A 480 -8.77 26.05 14.59
CA MET A 480 -9.06 27.10 13.59
C MET A 480 -10.37 27.85 13.87
N VAL A 481 -11.36 27.19 14.46
CA VAL A 481 -12.64 27.81 14.82
C VAL A 481 -12.52 28.63 16.12
N GLU A 482 -11.74 28.15 17.08
CA GLU A 482 -11.51 28.82 18.38
C GLU A 482 -10.53 30.00 18.30
N SER A 483 -9.70 30.07 17.25
CA SER A 483 -8.80 31.20 16.99
C SER A 483 -8.89 31.62 15.52
N PRO A 484 -9.99 32.28 15.10
CA PRO A 484 -10.06 32.89 13.79
C PRO A 484 -9.02 34.02 13.74
N LEU A 485 -8.05 33.89 12.83
CA LEU A 485 -7.06 34.93 12.54
C LEU A 485 -7.72 36.22 12.04
#